data_AF-A0A961QRN9-F1
#
_entry.id   AF-A0A961QRN9-F1
#
_cell.length_a   1.000
_cell.length_b   1.000
_cell.length_c   1.000
_cell.angle_alpha   90.00
_cell.angle_beta   90.00
_cell.angle_gamma   90.00
#
_symmetry.space_group_name_H-M   'P 1'
#
loop_
_entity.id
_entity.type
_entity.pdbx_description
1 polymer ?
#
loop_
_entity_poly.entity_id
_entity_poly.type
_entity_poly.pdbx_seq_one_letter_code
_entity_poly.pdbx_strand_id
1 'polypeptide(L)'
;MDDRSETFDAWHPGLDSEIPPRLLPQATLYRPENSTVGYAEAREAAEYCGLKPRDMVATRLERLVTHELLVRVTADLTVPDGPNYEDLGISLRGIVARIEDVHVAPEMEGLRRRFEAFREEADARIRAILEADVFAPEPPAPPEAPPARRGLLGTLFGARAAAPPPAPARRQPPEFAALEAWRE
;
A
#
# COMPACT_ATOMS: atom_id res chain seq x y z
N MET A 1 -25.60 10.87 30.87
CA MET A 1 -26.76 9.99 30.71
C MET A 1 -26.70 9.47 29.28
N ASP A 2 -26.04 8.33 29.09
CA ASP A 2 -26.26 7.46 27.93
C ASP A 2 -25.80 6.06 28.35
N ASP A 3 -26.72 5.36 29.04
CA ASP A 3 -26.58 3.97 29.46
C ASP A 3 -26.98 3.10 28.26
N ARG A 4 -26.04 2.90 27.33
CA ARG A 4 -26.21 1.90 26.27
C ARG A 4 -25.81 0.56 26.87
N SER A 5 -26.79 -0.15 27.43
CA SER A 5 -26.63 -1.55 27.81
C SER A 5 -26.27 -2.34 26.55
N GLU A 6 -25.00 -2.65 26.36
CA GLU A 6 -24.55 -3.50 25.26
C GLU A 6 -25.16 -4.89 25.46
N THR A 7 -26.15 -5.22 24.64
CA THR A 7 -26.86 -6.49 24.71
C THR A 7 -25.92 -7.57 24.18
N PHE A 8 -25.30 -8.32 25.08
CA PHE A 8 -24.51 -9.49 24.71
C PHE A 8 -25.42 -10.65 24.35
N ASP A 9 -25.15 -11.30 23.22
CA ASP A 9 -25.86 -12.49 22.78
C ASP A 9 -24.87 -13.63 22.44
N ALA A 10 -25.38 -14.78 22.01
CA ALA A 10 -24.56 -15.94 21.69
C ALA A 10 -23.55 -15.70 20.55
N TRP A 11 -23.74 -14.65 19.74
CA TRP A 11 -22.91 -14.29 18.59
C TRP A 11 -22.11 -12.99 18.81
N HIS A 12 -22.42 -12.22 19.84
CA HIS A 12 -21.66 -11.06 20.30
C HIS A 12 -21.47 -11.13 21.83
N PRO A 13 -20.55 -11.98 22.32
CA PRO A 13 -20.40 -12.28 23.75
C PRO A 13 -19.74 -11.16 24.56
N GLY A 14 -19.57 -9.95 24.01
CA GLY A 14 -18.88 -8.85 24.68
C GLY A 14 -17.37 -9.06 24.83
N LEU A 15 -16.79 -9.91 23.98
CA LEU A 15 -15.36 -10.15 23.93
C LEU A 15 -14.82 -9.70 22.59
N ASP A 16 -13.88 -8.76 22.63
CA ASP A 16 -13.02 -8.49 21.49
C ASP A 16 -11.98 -9.61 21.42
N SER A 17 -12.19 -10.57 20.50
CA SER A 17 -11.23 -11.64 20.22
C SER A 17 -10.02 -11.07 19.47
N GLU A 18 -9.17 -10.36 20.19
CA GLU A 18 -7.86 -9.97 19.68
C GLU A 18 -6.85 -11.09 19.93
N ILE A 19 -6.16 -11.50 18.87
CA ILE A 19 -5.05 -12.44 18.96
C ILE A 19 -3.98 -11.80 19.86
N PRO A 20 -3.53 -12.48 20.93
CA PRO A 20 -2.49 -11.93 21.81
C PRO A 20 -1.27 -11.44 21.02
N PRO A 21 -0.69 -10.26 21.32
CA PRO A 21 0.37 -9.67 20.50
C PRO A 21 1.57 -10.59 20.26
N ARG A 22 1.91 -11.43 21.25
CA ARG A 22 2.98 -12.44 21.15
C ARG A 22 2.73 -13.52 20.09
N LEU A 23 1.48 -13.73 19.69
CA LEU A 23 1.06 -14.73 18.71
C LEU A 23 0.86 -14.13 17.31
N LEU A 24 0.74 -12.81 17.19
CA LEU A 24 0.58 -12.15 15.88
C LEU A 24 1.68 -12.48 14.88
N PRO A 25 2.98 -12.57 15.27
CA PRO A 25 4.03 -13.04 14.35
C PRO A 25 3.81 -14.45 13.77
N GLN A 26 2.98 -15.28 14.42
CA GLN A 26 2.68 -16.63 13.96
C GLN A 26 1.52 -16.68 12.95
N ALA A 27 0.79 -15.58 12.74
CA ALA A 27 -0.22 -15.55 11.71
C ALA A 27 0.43 -15.85 10.35
N THR A 28 -0.22 -16.70 9.55
CA THR A 28 0.35 -17.22 8.29
C THR A 28 0.73 -16.11 7.31
N LEU A 29 0.17 -14.92 7.46
CA LEU A 29 0.49 -13.75 6.66
C LEU A 29 1.93 -13.25 6.87
N TYR A 30 2.48 -13.37 8.09
CA TYR A 30 3.81 -12.84 8.45
C TYR A 30 4.90 -13.90 8.47
N ARG A 31 4.53 -15.14 8.17
CA ARG A 31 5.46 -16.27 8.11
C ARG A 31 6.39 -16.12 6.89
N PRO A 32 7.70 -16.38 7.03
CA PRO A 32 8.68 -16.14 5.97
C PRO A 32 8.42 -17.00 4.72
N GLU A 33 7.71 -18.11 4.87
CA GLU A 33 7.26 -18.94 3.74
C GLU A 33 6.19 -18.25 2.88
N ASN A 34 5.49 -17.25 3.43
CA ASN A 34 4.33 -16.62 2.80
C ASN A 34 4.53 -15.14 2.45
N SER A 35 5.46 -14.47 3.13
CA SER A 35 5.71 -13.03 2.98
C SER A 35 7.22 -12.75 3.09
N THR A 36 7.67 -11.72 2.39
CA THR A 36 9.03 -11.16 2.58
C THR A 36 9.08 -10.18 3.75
N VAL A 37 7.93 -9.71 4.22
CA VAL A 37 7.78 -8.77 5.35
C VAL A 37 7.24 -9.50 6.58
N GLY A 38 7.96 -9.42 7.69
CA GLY A 38 7.56 -9.99 8.98
C GLY A 38 6.64 -9.06 9.78
N TYR A 39 6.03 -9.56 10.86
CA TYR A 39 5.08 -8.77 11.67
C TYR A 39 5.67 -7.49 12.26
N ALA A 40 6.92 -7.55 12.75
CA ALA A 40 7.57 -6.39 13.37
C ALA A 40 7.76 -5.23 12.37
N GLU A 41 8.28 -5.56 11.19
CA GLU A 41 8.48 -4.62 10.08
C GLU A 41 7.15 -4.07 9.55
N ALA A 42 6.16 -4.96 9.34
CA ALA A 42 4.82 -4.55 8.93
C ALA A 42 4.16 -3.60 9.94
N ARG A 43 4.36 -3.84 11.24
CA ARG A 43 3.82 -2.98 12.30
C ARG A 43 4.50 -1.61 12.31
N GLU A 44 5.82 -1.57 12.19
CA GLU A 44 6.58 -0.32 12.14
C GLU A 44 6.16 0.53 10.93
N ALA A 45 6.08 -0.07 9.74
CA ALA A 45 5.60 0.61 8.54
C ALA A 45 4.15 1.10 8.68
N ALA A 46 3.29 0.29 9.30
CA ALA A 46 1.89 0.63 9.55
C ALA A 46 1.74 1.83 10.50
N GLU A 47 2.55 1.87 11.57
CA GLU A 47 2.60 3.00 12.52
C GLU A 47 3.03 4.30 11.82
N TYR A 48 3.98 4.22 10.89
CA TYR A 48 4.43 5.38 10.12
C TYR A 48 3.38 5.86 9.10
N CYS A 49 2.75 4.92 8.39
CA CYS A 49 1.82 5.23 7.30
C CYS A 49 0.37 5.44 7.77
N GLY A 50 0.04 5.18 9.04
CA GLY A 50 -1.34 5.22 9.54
C GLY A 50 -2.24 4.13 8.95
N LEU A 51 -1.66 2.99 8.55
CA LEU A 51 -2.36 1.85 7.94
C LEU A 51 -2.37 0.65 8.89
N LYS A 52 -3.01 -0.46 8.51
CA LYS A 52 -3.01 -1.68 9.34
C LYS A 52 -1.77 -2.53 9.02
N PRO A 53 -1.18 -3.25 10.00
CA PRO A 53 -0.04 -4.13 9.74
C PRO A 53 -0.29 -5.16 8.63
N ARG A 54 -1.52 -5.66 8.50
CA ARG A 54 -1.89 -6.62 7.44
C ARG A 54 -1.86 -6.02 6.03
N ASP A 55 -1.92 -4.70 5.91
CA ASP A 55 -1.87 -3.98 4.63
C ASP A 55 -0.41 -3.65 4.25
N MET A 56 0.55 -3.91 5.14
CA MET A 56 2.00 -3.64 4.97
C MET A 56 2.80 -4.89 4.56
N VAL A 57 2.13 -5.94 4.12
CA VAL A 57 2.78 -7.23 3.82
C VAL A 57 3.09 -7.35 2.33
N ALA A 58 4.22 -7.99 2.03
CA ALA A 58 4.59 -8.32 0.66
C ALA A 58 4.59 -9.85 0.50
N THR A 59 3.50 -10.38 -0.05
CA THR A 59 3.33 -11.82 -0.22
C THR A 59 4.32 -12.40 -1.22
N ARG A 60 4.79 -13.60 -0.94
CA ARG A 60 5.60 -14.38 -1.88
C ARG A 60 4.73 -14.93 -3.01
N LEU A 61 5.36 -15.16 -4.16
CA LEU A 61 4.71 -15.73 -5.33
C LEU A 61 3.98 -17.04 -5.01
N GLU A 62 4.62 -17.94 -4.27
CA GLU A 62 4.05 -19.24 -3.93
C GLU A 62 2.71 -19.08 -3.18
N ARG A 63 2.64 -18.12 -2.23
CA ARG A 63 1.40 -17.80 -1.52
C ARG A 63 0.34 -17.18 -2.43
N LEU A 64 0.74 -16.33 -3.38
CA LEU A 64 -0.17 -15.75 -4.36
C LEU A 64 -0.77 -16.83 -5.28
N VAL A 65 0.05 -17.79 -5.71
CA VAL A 65 -0.40 -18.93 -6.52
C VAL A 65 -1.42 -19.77 -5.75
N THR A 66 -1.12 -20.18 -4.52
CA THR A 66 -2.07 -20.95 -3.70
C THR A 66 -3.37 -20.17 -3.50
N HIS A 67 -3.30 -18.87 -3.25
CA HIS A 67 -4.48 -18.03 -3.08
C HIS A 67 -5.33 -17.94 -4.36
N GLU A 68 -4.71 -17.69 -5.51
CA GLU A 68 -5.39 -17.65 -6.81
C GLU A 68 -6.06 -18.99 -7.12
N LEU A 69 -5.38 -20.12 -6.89
CA LEU A 69 -5.96 -21.44 -7.09
C LEU A 69 -7.17 -21.69 -6.18
N LEU A 70 -7.08 -21.31 -4.90
CA LEU A 70 -8.21 -21.41 -3.98
C LEU A 70 -9.41 -20.60 -4.49
N VAL A 71 -9.18 -19.35 -4.92
CA VAL A 71 -10.23 -18.48 -5.47
C VAL A 71 -10.86 -19.12 -6.70
N ARG A 72 -10.06 -19.52 -7.69
CA ARG A 72 -10.54 -20.13 -8.94
C ARG A 72 -11.28 -21.43 -8.71
N VAL A 73 -10.76 -22.33 -7.88
CA VAL A 73 -11.43 -23.60 -7.56
C VAL A 73 -12.78 -23.34 -6.90
N THR A 74 -12.85 -22.41 -5.95
CA THR A 74 -14.14 -22.11 -5.28
C THR A 74 -15.14 -21.36 -6.15
N ALA A 75 -14.66 -20.62 -7.16
CA ALA A 75 -15.52 -19.84 -8.07
C ALA A 75 -15.99 -20.66 -9.28
N ASP A 76 -15.12 -21.48 -9.85
CA ASP A 76 -15.31 -22.09 -11.17
C ASP A 76 -15.70 -23.58 -11.09
N LEU A 77 -15.52 -24.24 -9.94
CA LEU A 77 -15.80 -25.68 -9.78
C LEU A 77 -16.91 -25.95 -8.77
N THR A 78 -17.81 -26.87 -9.13
CA THR A 78 -18.76 -27.44 -8.17
C THR A 78 -18.12 -28.59 -7.44
N VAL A 79 -17.95 -28.44 -6.11
CA VAL A 79 -17.41 -29.50 -5.24
C VAL A 79 -18.55 -30.04 -4.37
N PRO A 80 -18.78 -31.36 -4.33
CA PRO A 80 -19.79 -31.95 -3.45
C PRO A 80 -19.35 -31.85 -1.99
N ASP A 81 -20.28 -31.51 -1.10
CA ASP A 81 -20.01 -31.26 0.33
C ASP A 81 -19.56 -32.51 1.11
N GLY A 82 -19.75 -33.71 0.57
CA GLY A 82 -19.49 -34.96 1.26
C GLY A 82 -20.50 -35.25 2.39
N PRO A 83 -20.37 -36.40 3.07
CA PRO A 83 -21.26 -36.76 4.17
C PRO A 83 -21.09 -35.90 5.43
N ASN A 84 -19.90 -35.32 5.66
CA ASN A 84 -19.62 -34.40 6.77
C ASN A 84 -19.16 -33.05 6.23
N TYR A 85 -19.47 -31.95 6.93
CA TYR A 85 -19.07 -30.60 6.50
C TYR A 85 -17.55 -30.42 6.30
N GLU A 86 -16.73 -31.12 7.09
CA GLU A 86 -15.27 -31.10 6.95
C GLU A 86 -14.76 -31.70 5.62
N ASP A 87 -15.55 -32.58 4.99
CA ASP A 87 -15.19 -33.26 3.74
C ASP A 87 -15.12 -32.27 2.57
N LEU A 88 -15.94 -31.21 2.59
CA LEU A 88 -15.85 -30.11 1.62
C LEU A 88 -14.47 -29.47 1.63
N GLY A 89 -13.96 -29.13 2.83
CA GLY A 89 -12.65 -28.49 2.99
C GLY A 89 -11.50 -29.40 2.57
N ILE A 90 -11.61 -30.71 2.83
CA ILE A 90 -10.64 -31.72 2.37
C ILE A 90 -10.65 -31.81 0.85
N SER A 91 -11.84 -31.88 0.24
CA SER A 91 -12.01 -32.00 -1.21
C SER A 91 -11.45 -30.77 -1.95
N LEU A 92 -11.77 -29.56 -1.48
CA LEU A 92 -11.25 -28.31 -2.04
C LEU A 92 -9.71 -28.26 -2.00
N ARG A 93 -9.11 -28.57 -0.85
CA ARG A 93 -7.63 -28.60 -0.72
C ARG A 93 -7.00 -29.68 -1.58
N GLY A 94 -7.63 -30.84 -1.70
CA GLY A 94 -7.16 -31.92 -2.57
C GLY A 94 -7.14 -31.52 -4.05
N ILE A 95 -8.20 -30.84 -4.51
CA ILE A 95 -8.28 -30.33 -5.89
C ILE A 95 -7.20 -29.28 -6.12
N VAL A 96 -7.06 -28.30 -5.23
CA VAL A 96 -6.04 -27.25 -5.33
C VAL A 96 -4.63 -27.85 -5.37
N ALA A 97 -4.30 -28.73 -4.42
CA ALA A 97 -2.99 -29.39 -4.39
C ALA A 97 -2.71 -30.17 -5.67
N ARG A 98 -3.71 -30.88 -6.20
CA ARG A 98 -3.56 -31.62 -7.45
C ARG A 98 -3.27 -30.70 -8.64
N ILE A 99 -3.95 -29.56 -8.73
CA ILE A 99 -3.71 -28.57 -9.79
C ILE A 99 -2.32 -27.95 -9.62
N GLU A 100 -1.97 -27.56 -8.40
CA GLU A 100 -0.69 -26.98 -8.07
C GLU A 100 0.46 -27.91 -8.47
N ASP A 101 0.46 -29.16 -7.98
CA ASP A 101 1.55 -30.12 -8.18
C ASP A 101 1.73 -30.52 -9.65
N VAL A 102 0.64 -30.66 -10.40
CA VAL A 102 0.68 -31.23 -11.77
C VAL A 102 0.85 -30.17 -12.82
N HIS A 103 0.21 -29.01 -12.65
CA HIS A 103 0.08 -28.01 -13.70
C HIS A 103 0.82 -26.72 -13.40
N VAL A 104 0.97 -26.34 -12.13
CA VAL A 104 1.57 -25.05 -11.77
C VAL A 104 3.03 -25.18 -11.36
N ALA A 105 3.37 -26.21 -10.55
CA ALA A 105 4.73 -26.47 -10.09
C ALA A 105 5.76 -26.60 -11.23
N PRO A 106 5.46 -27.26 -12.38
CA PRO A 106 6.39 -27.30 -13.51
C PRO A 106 6.71 -25.92 -14.12
N GLU A 107 5.76 -24.99 -14.04
CA GLU A 107 5.88 -23.64 -14.61
C GLU A 107 6.36 -22.60 -13.58
N MET A 108 6.61 -23.02 -12.34
CA MET A 108 6.86 -22.11 -11.21
C MET A 108 8.08 -21.22 -11.43
N GLU A 109 9.12 -21.74 -12.05
CA GLU A 109 10.33 -20.97 -12.34
C GLU A 109 10.08 -19.89 -13.40
N GLY A 110 9.21 -20.16 -14.38
CA GLY A 110 8.74 -19.14 -15.34
C GLY A 110 7.84 -18.09 -14.71
N LEU A 111 6.99 -18.49 -13.76
CA LEU A 111 6.18 -17.56 -12.96
C LEU A 111 7.05 -16.66 -12.09
N ARG A 112 8.08 -17.22 -11.44
CA ARG A 112 9.04 -16.47 -10.61
C ARG A 112 9.72 -15.37 -11.38
N ARG A 113 10.29 -15.67 -12.55
CA ARG A 113 10.93 -14.65 -13.39
C ARG A 113 9.96 -13.54 -13.79
N ARG A 114 8.73 -13.86 -14.17
CA ARG A 114 7.73 -12.85 -14.56
C ARG A 114 7.29 -12.00 -13.37
N PHE A 115 7.13 -12.61 -12.20
CA PHE A 115 6.76 -11.91 -10.97
C PHE A 115 7.86 -10.92 -10.56
N GLU A 116 9.13 -11.36 -10.54
CA GLU A 116 10.25 -10.47 -10.20
C GLU A 116 10.40 -9.34 -11.23
N ALA A 117 10.29 -9.63 -12.54
CA ALA A 117 10.33 -8.59 -13.56
C ALA A 117 9.22 -7.53 -13.39
N PHE A 118 8.00 -7.97 -13.05
CA PHE A 118 6.88 -7.06 -12.75
C PHE A 118 7.14 -6.22 -11.50
N ARG A 119 7.72 -6.81 -10.45
CA ARG A 119 8.11 -6.08 -9.23
C ARG A 119 9.16 -5.02 -9.54
N GLU A 120 10.20 -5.37 -10.29
CA GLU A 120 11.24 -4.43 -10.70
C GLU A 120 10.68 -3.26 -11.53
N GLU A 121 9.76 -3.56 -12.46
CA GLU A 121 9.07 -2.54 -13.26
C GLU A 121 8.24 -1.59 -12.37
N ALA A 122 7.44 -2.14 -11.45
CA ALA A 122 6.64 -1.36 -10.53
C ALA A 122 7.51 -0.48 -9.61
N ASP A 123 8.57 -1.04 -9.03
CA ASP A 123 9.50 -0.32 -8.17
C ASP A 123 10.22 0.80 -8.94
N ALA A 124 10.65 0.54 -10.17
CA ALA A 124 11.26 1.55 -11.03
C ALA A 124 10.27 2.68 -11.33
N ARG A 125 9.00 2.34 -11.59
CA ARG A 125 7.96 3.33 -11.88
C ARG A 125 7.64 4.20 -10.67
N ILE A 126 7.48 3.60 -9.49
CA ILE A 126 7.25 4.32 -8.23
C ILE A 126 8.43 5.24 -7.93
N ARG A 127 9.67 4.74 -8.06
CA ARG A 127 10.87 5.54 -7.83
C ARG A 127 10.96 6.74 -8.76
N ALA A 128 10.62 6.56 -10.04
CA ALA A 128 10.62 7.66 -11.00
C ALA A 128 9.62 8.77 -10.63
N ILE A 129 8.44 8.39 -10.13
CA ILE A 129 7.43 9.35 -9.65
C ILE A 129 7.95 10.09 -8.41
N LEU A 130 8.50 9.37 -7.42
CA LEU A 130 9.03 9.98 -6.21
C LEU A 130 10.22 10.91 -6.48
N GLU A 131 11.11 10.53 -7.41
CA GLU A 131 12.24 11.36 -7.80
C GLU A 131 11.78 12.67 -8.45
N ALA A 132 10.85 12.59 -9.39
CA ALA A 132 10.34 13.75 -10.11
C ALA A 132 9.53 14.70 -9.21
N ASP A 133 8.69 14.16 -8.33
CA ASP A 133 7.66 14.96 -7.65
C ASP A 133 8.08 15.35 -6.22
N VAL A 134 8.91 14.55 -5.55
CA VAL A 134 9.26 14.72 -4.13
C VAL A 134 10.72 15.08 -3.93
N PHE A 135 11.65 14.32 -4.51
CA PHE A 135 13.09 14.48 -4.21
C PHE A 135 13.77 15.56 -5.05
N ALA A 136 13.39 15.70 -6.32
CA ALA A 136 13.95 16.68 -7.24
C ALA A 136 12.84 17.42 -8.03
N PRO A 137 11.90 18.10 -7.34
CA PRO A 137 10.82 18.81 -8.02
C PRO A 137 11.40 19.92 -8.92
N GLU A 138 10.92 19.98 -10.16
CA GLU A 138 11.30 21.04 -11.09
C GLU A 138 10.89 22.40 -10.49
N PRO A 139 11.80 23.40 -10.46
CA PRO A 139 11.45 24.70 -9.92
C PRO A 139 10.27 25.27 -10.71
N PRO A 140 9.27 25.87 -10.04
CA PRO A 140 8.20 26.54 -10.75
C PRO A 140 8.80 27.58 -11.70
N ALA A 141 8.33 27.58 -12.95
CA ALA A 141 8.78 28.53 -13.96
C ALA A 141 8.73 29.96 -13.37
N PRO A 142 9.80 30.75 -13.50
CA PRO A 142 9.82 32.09 -12.92
C PRO A 142 8.63 32.89 -13.44
N PRO A 143 7.92 33.64 -12.58
CA PRO A 143 6.77 34.42 -12.99
C PRO A 143 7.20 35.37 -14.11
N GLU A 144 6.44 35.40 -15.22
CA GLU A 144 6.66 36.35 -16.30
C GLU A 144 6.74 37.76 -15.70
N ALA A 145 7.91 38.39 -15.82
CA ALA A 145 8.13 39.72 -15.29
C ALA A 145 7.11 40.68 -15.95
N PRO A 146 6.34 41.46 -15.17
CA PRO A 146 5.41 42.41 -15.74
C PRO A 146 6.18 43.36 -16.68
N PRO A 147 5.63 43.71 -17.86
CA PRO A 147 6.32 44.57 -18.80
C PRO A 147 6.66 45.89 -18.10
N ALA A 148 7.97 46.18 -18.01
CA ALA A 148 8.48 47.36 -17.33
C ALA A 148 7.95 48.61 -18.05
N ARG A 149 6.85 49.18 -17.56
CA ARG A 149 6.37 50.50 -17.98
C ARG A 149 7.34 51.54 -17.46
N ARG A 150 8.38 51.85 -18.24
CA ARG A 150 9.28 52.98 -17.99
C ARG A 150 8.52 54.29 -18.21
N GLY A 151 7.97 54.83 -17.14
CA GLY A 151 7.49 56.21 -17.09
C GLY A 151 8.68 57.17 -16.97
N LEU A 152 8.82 58.08 -17.94
CA LEU A 152 9.87 59.12 -18.00
C LEU A 152 9.94 60.08 -16.79
N LEU A 153 8.95 60.04 -15.88
CA LEU A 153 8.87 60.88 -14.68
C LEU A 153 9.32 60.18 -13.39
N GLY A 154 9.65 58.88 -13.44
CA GLY A 154 10.08 58.11 -12.26
C GLY A 154 11.56 58.26 -11.87
N THR A 155 12.38 58.92 -12.70
CA THR A 155 13.83 59.05 -12.50
C THR A 155 14.24 60.32 -11.74
N LEU A 156 13.33 61.24 -11.44
CA LEU A 156 13.65 62.51 -10.77
C LEU A 156 13.11 62.67 -9.35
N PHE A 157 12.17 61.84 -8.91
CA PHE A 157 11.67 61.88 -7.53
C PHE A 157 11.54 60.46 -6.96
N GLY A 158 12.49 60.10 -6.10
CA GLY A 158 12.29 59.06 -5.10
C GLY A 158 12.94 57.72 -5.45
N ALA A 159 14.15 57.50 -4.92
CA ALA A 159 14.61 56.16 -4.60
C ALA A 159 13.66 55.59 -3.53
N ARG A 160 12.65 54.84 -3.97
CA ARG A 160 11.82 54.03 -3.07
C ARG A 160 12.73 52.92 -2.55
N ALA A 161 13.10 53.00 -1.27
CA ALA A 161 13.81 51.93 -0.59
C ALA A 161 13.08 50.61 -0.88
N ALA A 162 13.81 49.66 -1.46
CA ALA A 162 13.31 48.31 -1.66
C ALA A 162 12.84 47.79 -0.30
N ALA A 163 11.56 47.42 -0.22
CA ALA A 163 11.04 46.77 0.96
C ALA A 163 11.94 45.56 1.28
N PRO A 164 12.28 45.32 2.56
CA PRO A 164 13.08 44.15 2.93
C PRO A 164 12.41 42.91 2.32
N PRO A 165 13.19 41.96 1.78
CA PRO A 165 12.62 40.75 1.19
C PRO A 165 11.70 40.11 2.23
N PRO A 166 10.49 39.66 1.83
CA PRO A 166 9.60 38.97 2.74
C PRO A 166 10.40 37.84 3.40
N ALA A 167 10.24 37.70 4.73
CA ALA A 167 10.84 36.60 5.46
C ALA A 167 10.55 35.30 4.70
N PRO A 168 11.52 34.38 4.54
CA PRO A 168 11.31 33.18 3.75
C PRO A 168 10.07 32.49 4.29
N ALA A 169 9.01 32.46 3.49
CA ALA A 169 7.84 31.67 3.79
C ALA A 169 8.36 30.27 4.12
N ARG A 170 7.89 29.66 5.21
CA ARG A 170 8.20 28.26 5.51
C ARG A 170 7.92 27.49 4.23
N ARG A 171 8.97 27.05 3.54
CA ARG A 171 8.81 26.22 2.35
C ARG A 171 8.11 24.97 2.84
N GLN A 172 6.88 24.80 2.39
CA GLN A 172 6.16 23.58 2.64
C GLN A 172 7.03 22.43 2.11
N PRO A 173 7.18 21.34 2.86
CA PRO A 173 7.94 20.21 2.38
C PRO A 173 7.39 19.71 1.03
N PRO A 174 8.26 19.34 0.08
CA PRO A 174 7.86 18.99 -1.28
C PRO A 174 6.84 17.84 -1.34
N GLU A 175 6.87 16.93 -0.36
CA GLU A 175 5.92 15.83 -0.23
C GLU A 175 4.46 16.29 -0.14
N PHE A 176 4.16 17.42 0.51
CA PHE A 176 2.77 17.89 0.60
C PHE A 176 2.28 18.49 -0.73
N ALA A 177 3.15 19.16 -1.48
CA ALA A 177 2.81 19.68 -2.80
C ALA A 177 2.55 18.54 -3.79
N ALA A 178 3.39 17.49 -3.76
CA ALA A 178 3.17 16.28 -4.55
C ALA A 178 1.84 15.59 -4.21
N LEU A 179 1.52 15.46 -2.92
CA LEU A 179 0.24 14.87 -2.48
C LEU A 179 -0.98 15.66 -2.95
N GLU A 180 -0.91 17.00 -3.02
CA GLU A 180 -1.98 17.82 -3.58
C GLU A 180 -2.13 17.58 -5.08
N ALA A 181 -1.02 17.54 -5.83
CA ALA A 181 -1.03 17.29 -7.27
C ALA A 181 -1.59 15.89 -7.63
N TRP A 182 -1.32 14.86 -6.82
CA TRP A 182 -1.81 13.50 -7.08
C TRP A 182 -3.29 13.28 -6.74
N ARG A 183 -3.95 14.24 -6.07
CA ARG A 183 -5.38 14.14 -5.74
C ARG A 183 -6.30 14.59 -6.88
N GLU A 184 -5.77 15.31 -7.86
CA GLU A 184 -6.47 15.77 -9.06
C GLU A 184 -6.50 14.69 -10.16
#